data_AF-W1VEX2-F1
#
_entry.id   AF-W1VEX2-F1
#
_cell.length_a   1.000
_cell.length_b   1.000
_cell.length_c   1.000
_cell.angle_alpha   90.00
_cell.angle_beta   90.00
_cell.angle_gamma   90.00
#
_symmetry.space_group_name_H-M   'P 1'
#
loop_
_entity.id
_entity.type
_entity.pdbx_description
1 polymer ?
#
loop_
_entity_poly.entity_id
_entity_poly.type
_entity_poly.pdbx_seq_one_letter_code
_entity_poly.pdbx_strand_id
1 'polypeptide(L)'
;SLGEFDERLRPADWPERLLKTYLSLGLLSDFCLTLVAGLGQEHAGELAGLVREDSFDTLAVAQLLPGIEADAQLAGRLGLWGRRVVGEEIGTLLGMLATYPALLEGPADRADLHEALSQGAVQRMRGIGLRV
;
A
#
# COMPACT_ATOMS: atom_id res chain seq x y z
N SER A 1 -15.41 3.71 5.73
CA SER A 1 -15.53 4.61 4.55
C SER A 1 -14.18 5.30 4.33
N LEU A 2 -13.94 5.92 3.15
CA LEU A 2 -12.69 6.67 2.92
C LEU A 2 -12.49 7.84 3.91
N GLY A 3 -13.59 8.46 4.37
CA GLY A 3 -13.54 9.52 5.39
C GLY A 3 -13.05 9.01 6.76
N GLU A 4 -13.54 7.86 7.20
CA GLU A 4 -13.07 7.23 8.46
C GLU A 4 -11.58 6.83 8.38
N PHE A 5 -11.13 6.35 7.22
CA PHE A 5 -9.71 6.06 7.00
C PHE A 5 -8.84 7.32 7.16
N ASP A 6 -9.26 8.42 6.55
CA ASP A 6 -8.54 9.69 6.64
C ASP A 6 -8.53 10.28 8.04
N GLU A 7 -9.62 10.13 8.80
CA GLU A 7 -9.67 10.54 10.21
C GLU A 7 -8.72 9.72 11.08
N ARG A 8 -8.67 8.39 10.89
CA ARG A 8 -7.78 7.50 11.66
C ARG A 8 -6.30 7.67 11.29
N LEU A 9 -6.02 8.16 10.08
CA LEU A 9 -4.69 8.40 9.54
C LEU A 9 -4.47 9.87 9.21
N ARG A 10 -4.72 10.76 10.17
CA ARG A 10 -4.32 12.17 10.07
C ARG A 10 -2.79 12.29 10.30
N PRO A 11 -2.00 12.70 9.29
CA PRO A 11 -0.56 12.84 9.46
C PRO A 11 -0.22 14.08 10.30
N ALA A 12 0.83 13.99 11.13
CA ALA A 12 1.32 15.09 11.94
C ALA A 12 2.11 16.12 11.13
N ASP A 13 2.78 15.69 10.07
CA ASP A 13 3.65 16.52 9.25
C ASP A 13 3.76 16.03 7.80
N TRP A 14 4.66 16.66 7.04
CA TRP A 14 4.86 16.34 5.64
C TRP A 14 5.44 14.93 5.42
N PRO A 15 6.50 14.47 6.12
CA PRO A 15 6.99 13.10 6.02
C PRO A 15 5.92 12.03 6.30
N GLU A 16 5.08 12.21 7.32
CA GLU A 16 3.99 11.26 7.58
C GLU A 16 2.94 11.26 6.48
N ARG A 17 2.59 12.43 5.94
CA ARG A 17 1.67 12.54 4.80
C ARG A 17 2.22 11.82 3.57
N LEU A 18 3.49 12.05 3.27
CA LEU A 18 4.15 11.46 2.11
C LEU A 18 4.27 9.93 2.26
N LEU A 19 4.64 9.46 3.45
CA LEU A 19 4.69 8.03 3.76
C LEU A 19 3.31 7.37 3.69
N LYS A 20 2.27 8.05 4.19
CA LYS A 20 0.88 7.57 4.06
C LYS A 20 0.51 7.39 2.59
N THR A 21 0.71 8.41 1.76
CA THR A 21 0.37 8.35 0.33
C THR A 21 1.17 7.27 -0.40
N TYR A 22 2.46 7.14 -0.12
CA TYR A 22 3.31 6.10 -0.70
C TYR A 22 2.82 4.68 -0.39
N LEU A 23 2.53 4.40 0.88
CA LEU A 23 2.07 3.08 1.29
C LEU A 23 0.65 2.77 0.79
N SER A 24 -0.26 3.73 0.87
CA SER A 24 -1.65 3.58 0.41
C SER A 24 -1.74 3.33 -1.09
N LEU A 25 -1.06 4.14 -1.91
CA LEU A 25 -1.08 3.95 -3.36
C LEU A 25 -0.43 2.62 -3.76
N GLY A 26 0.68 2.27 -3.12
CA GLY A 26 1.32 0.98 -3.35
C GLY A 26 0.43 -0.21 -3.00
N LEU A 27 -0.21 -0.19 -1.83
CA LEU A 27 -1.14 -1.24 -1.40
C LEU A 27 -2.38 -1.31 -2.31
N LEU A 28 -2.87 -0.17 -2.80
CA LEU A 28 -3.94 -0.14 -3.79
C LEU A 28 -3.50 -0.77 -5.12
N SER A 29 -2.28 -0.50 -5.58
CA SER A 29 -1.73 -1.17 -6.77
C SER A 29 -1.59 -2.68 -6.56
N ASP A 30 -1.09 -3.13 -5.41
CA ASP A 30 -0.99 -4.57 -5.08
C ASP A 30 -2.37 -5.24 -5.07
N PHE A 31 -3.36 -4.57 -4.47
CA PHE A 31 -4.75 -5.02 -4.46
C PHE A 31 -5.28 -5.18 -5.89
N CYS A 32 -5.17 -4.13 -6.72
CA CYS A 32 -5.62 -4.16 -8.11
C CYS A 32 -4.91 -5.23 -8.93
N LEU A 33 -3.59 -5.39 -8.78
CA LEU A 33 -2.83 -6.43 -9.48
C LEU A 33 -3.25 -7.84 -9.08
N THR A 34 -3.57 -8.04 -7.80
CA THR A 34 -4.07 -9.33 -7.30
C THR A 34 -5.45 -9.65 -7.90
N LEU A 35 -6.34 -8.66 -7.98
CA LEU A 35 -7.65 -8.83 -8.62
C LEU A 35 -7.51 -9.10 -10.13
N VAL A 36 -6.67 -8.33 -10.82
CA VAL A 36 -6.42 -8.50 -12.26
C VAL A 36 -5.84 -9.87 -12.58
N ALA A 37 -5.01 -10.45 -11.71
CA ALA A 37 -4.49 -11.80 -11.86
C ALA A 37 -5.58 -12.88 -11.79
N GLY A 38 -6.73 -12.60 -11.16
CA GLY A 38 -7.91 -13.47 -11.16
C GLY A 38 -8.71 -13.40 -12.46
N LEU A 39 -8.64 -12.28 -13.19
CA LEU A 39 -9.36 -12.09 -14.45
C LEU A 39 -8.82 -13.05 -15.53
N GLY A 40 -9.73 -13.51 -16.41
CA GLY A 40 -9.37 -14.35 -17.55
C GLY A 40 -8.29 -13.73 -18.45
N GLN A 41 -7.56 -14.59 -19.17
CA GLN A 41 -6.32 -14.22 -19.87
C GLN A 41 -6.45 -13.14 -20.95
N GLU A 42 -7.65 -12.83 -21.43
CA GLU A 42 -7.86 -11.93 -22.57
C GLU A 42 -7.44 -10.47 -22.28
N HIS A 43 -7.71 -9.96 -21.06
CA HIS A 43 -7.50 -8.55 -20.71
C HIS A 43 -6.54 -8.33 -19.52
N ALA A 44 -6.15 -9.40 -18.82
CA ALA A 44 -5.34 -9.29 -17.61
C ALA A 44 -3.99 -8.59 -17.83
N GLY A 45 -3.35 -8.82 -18.99
CA GLY A 45 -2.06 -8.21 -19.32
C GLY A 45 -2.13 -6.68 -19.52
N GLU A 46 -3.15 -6.21 -20.24
CA GLU A 46 -3.37 -4.78 -20.50
C GLU A 46 -3.72 -4.04 -19.21
N LEU A 47 -4.67 -4.59 -18.42
CA LEU A 47 -5.06 -4.01 -17.13
C LEU A 47 -3.89 -3.96 -16.14
N ALA A 48 -3.06 -5.01 -16.09
CA ALA A 48 -1.88 -5.01 -15.24
C ALA A 48 -0.85 -3.95 -15.67
N GLY A 49 -0.76 -3.66 -16.98
CA GLY A 49 0.06 -2.57 -17.52
C GLY A 49 -0.42 -1.22 -17.01
N LEU A 50 -1.72 -0.94 -17.13
CA LEU A 50 -2.33 0.33 -16.69
C LEU A 50 -2.15 0.57 -15.18
N VAL A 51 -2.24 -0.47 -14.35
CA VAL A 51 -2.03 -0.35 -12.90
C VAL A 51 -0.57 0.01 -12.55
N ARG A 52 0.40 -0.34 -13.41
CA ARG A 52 1.83 -0.13 -13.16
C ARG A 52 2.39 1.16 -13.78
N GLU A 53 1.65 1.82 -14.67
CA GLU A 53 2.17 2.90 -15.51
C GLU A 53 2.57 4.16 -14.71
N ASP A 54 1.86 4.47 -13.62
CA ASP A 54 2.11 5.66 -12.79
C ASP A 54 2.44 5.28 -11.34
N SER A 55 3.73 5.06 -11.02
CA SER A 55 4.15 4.84 -9.63
C SER A 55 4.63 6.14 -8.98
N PHE A 56 3.87 6.60 -7.98
CA PHE A 56 4.26 7.66 -7.05
C PHE A 56 5.55 7.33 -6.27
N ASP A 57 5.95 6.06 -6.27
CA ASP A 57 7.08 5.48 -5.56
C ASP A 57 8.39 6.24 -5.79
N THR A 58 8.75 6.53 -7.04
CA THR A 58 10.03 7.19 -7.34
C THR A 58 10.14 8.54 -6.65
N LEU A 59 9.07 9.34 -6.70
CA LEU A 59 9.03 10.64 -6.05
C LEU A 59 9.04 10.51 -4.52
N ALA A 60 8.23 9.60 -3.98
CA ALA A 60 8.14 9.41 -2.54
C ALA A 60 9.49 8.95 -1.94
N VAL A 61 10.14 7.96 -2.57
CA VAL A 61 11.44 7.45 -2.14
C VAL A 61 12.49 8.56 -2.17
N ALA A 62 12.57 9.32 -3.27
CA ALA A 62 13.55 10.41 -3.41
C ALA A 62 13.40 11.50 -2.34
N GLN A 63 12.19 11.72 -1.84
CA GLN A 63 11.89 12.75 -0.83
C GLN A 63 11.97 12.22 0.61
N LEU A 64 11.64 10.95 0.86
CA LEU A 64 11.67 10.36 2.20
C LEU A 64 13.07 9.91 2.62
N LEU A 65 13.78 9.24 1.70
CA LEU A 65 15.02 8.54 2.03
C LEU A 65 16.11 9.46 2.62
N PRO A 66 16.39 10.66 2.07
CA PRO A 66 17.42 11.55 2.65
C PRO A 66 17.14 11.95 4.09
N GLY A 67 15.86 12.19 4.42
CA GLY A 67 15.45 12.52 5.79
C GLY A 67 15.60 11.34 6.74
N ILE A 68 15.18 10.15 6.30
CA ILE A 68 15.27 8.91 7.07
C ILE A 68 16.73 8.56 7.37
N GLU A 69 17.64 8.72 6.41
CA GLU A 69 19.07 8.43 6.58
C GLU A 69 19.77 9.45 7.49
N ALA A 70 19.34 10.72 7.47
CA ALA A 70 19.94 11.79 8.25
C ALA A 70 19.49 11.83 9.71
N ASP A 71 18.28 11.33 10.03
CA ASP A 71 17.66 11.44 11.35
C ASP A 71 17.04 10.12 11.83
N ALA A 72 17.71 9.48 12.80
CA ALA A 72 17.25 8.23 13.41
C ALA A 72 15.93 8.38 14.19
N GLN A 73 15.64 9.56 14.74
CA GLN A 73 14.38 9.82 15.44
C GLN A 73 13.23 9.93 14.42
N LEU A 74 13.46 10.60 13.30
CA LEU A 74 12.52 10.62 12.18
C LEU A 74 12.26 9.19 11.66
N ALA A 75 13.31 8.41 11.44
CA ALA A 75 13.20 7.01 11.01
C ALA A 75 12.37 6.17 11.99
N GLY A 76 12.61 6.30 13.30
CA GLY A 76 11.84 5.59 14.33
C GLY A 76 10.36 5.97 14.33
N ARG A 77 10.06 7.27 14.23
CA ARG A 77 8.69 7.79 14.16
C ARG A 77 7.98 7.31 12.89
N LEU A 78 8.63 7.44 11.73
CA LEU A 78 8.07 7.00 10.46
C LEU A 78 7.88 5.48 10.40
N GLY A 79 8.74 4.69 11.06
CA GLY A 79 8.54 3.25 11.20
C GLY A 79 7.26 2.89 11.96
N LEU A 80 6.99 3.59 13.08
CA LEU A 80 5.74 3.42 13.84
C LEU A 80 4.52 3.86 13.04
N TRP A 81 4.60 5.02 12.39
CA TRP A 81 3.54 5.55 11.54
C TRP A 81 3.24 4.60 10.36
N GLY A 82 4.28 4.12 9.68
CA GLY A 82 4.16 3.20 8.55
C GLY A 82 3.44 1.91 8.93
N ARG A 83 3.77 1.28 10.07
CA ARG A 83 3.02 0.11 10.57
C ARG A 83 1.54 0.40 10.77
N ARG A 84 1.21 1.57 11.33
CA ARG A 84 -0.19 1.98 11.52
C ARG A 84 -0.88 2.14 10.17
N VAL A 85 -0.29 2.87 9.23
CA VAL A 85 -0.85 3.05 7.88
C VAL A 85 -1.11 1.69 7.21
N VAL A 86 -0.13 0.79 7.22
CA VAL A 86 -0.25 -0.55 6.61
C VAL A 86 -1.42 -1.33 7.20
N GLY A 87 -1.51 -1.43 8.53
CA GLY A 87 -2.59 -2.19 9.17
C GLY A 87 -3.97 -1.62 8.87
N GLU A 88 -4.09 -0.30 8.87
CA GLU A 88 -5.34 0.40 8.62
C GLU A 88 -5.78 0.28 7.15
N GLU A 89 -4.83 0.32 6.22
CA GLU A 89 -5.12 0.20 4.79
C GLU A 89 -5.44 -1.23 4.37
N ILE A 90 -4.68 -2.21 4.86
CA ILE A 90 -5.02 -3.64 4.66
C ILE A 90 -6.41 -3.93 5.23
N GLY A 91 -6.72 -3.41 6.42
CA GLY A 91 -8.05 -3.53 7.01
C GLY A 91 -9.15 -2.92 6.14
N THR A 92 -8.92 -1.72 5.59
CA THR A 92 -9.84 -1.04 4.67
C THR A 92 -10.07 -1.87 3.40
N LEU A 93 -9.01 -2.29 2.71
CA LEU A 93 -9.09 -3.02 1.45
C LEU A 93 -9.77 -4.39 1.63
N LEU A 94 -9.43 -5.10 2.71
CA LEU A 94 -10.07 -6.37 3.03
C LEU A 94 -11.53 -6.20 3.50
N GLY A 95 -11.87 -5.08 4.12
CA GLY A 95 -13.24 -4.71 4.44
C GLY A 95 -14.08 -4.39 3.19
N MET A 96 -13.46 -3.71 2.21
CA MET A 96 -14.06 -3.48 0.89
C MET A 96 -14.36 -4.81 0.21
N LEU A 97 -13.40 -5.74 0.18
CA LEU A 97 -13.61 -7.06 -0.39
C LEU A 97 -14.73 -7.85 0.32
N ALA A 98 -14.82 -7.76 1.65
CA ALA A 98 -15.90 -8.42 2.38
C ALA A 98 -17.29 -7.85 2.03
N THR A 99 -17.34 -6.57 1.65
CA THR A 99 -18.56 -5.89 1.19
C THR A 99 -18.89 -6.24 -0.28
N TYR A 100 -17.85 -6.44 -1.10
CA TYR A 100 -17.95 -6.73 -2.53
C TYR A 100 -17.21 -8.04 -2.89
N PRO A 101 -17.72 -9.21 -2.47
CA PRO A 101 -17.03 -10.48 -2.67
C PRO A 101 -16.86 -10.85 -4.16
N ALA A 102 -17.72 -10.32 -5.04
CA ALA A 102 -17.63 -10.50 -6.48
C ALA A 102 -16.37 -9.88 -7.11
N LEU A 103 -15.57 -9.10 -6.37
CA LEU A 103 -14.27 -8.62 -6.87
C LEU A 103 -13.24 -9.76 -6.98
N LEU A 104 -13.37 -10.82 -6.17
CA LEU A 104 -12.56 -12.02 -6.32
C LEU A 104 -13.26 -12.99 -7.27
N GLU A 105 -13.07 -12.78 -8.57
CA GLU A 105 -13.34 -13.78 -9.58
C GLU A 105 -12.00 -14.44 -9.94
N GLY A 106 -11.72 -15.63 -9.42
CA GLY A 106 -10.45 -16.31 -9.70
C GLY A 106 -10.03 -17.31 -8.62
N PRO A 107 -8.83 -17.91 -8.75
CA PRO A 107 -8.31 -18.88 -7.80
C PRO A 107 -7.78 -18.24 -6.49
N ALA A 108 -7.51 -16.93 -6.49
CA ALA A 108 -7.00 -16.22 -5.34
C ALA A 108 -8.10 -16.02 -4.29
N ASP A 109 -7.77 -16.28 -3.03
CA ASP A 109 -8.67 -16.04 -1.92
C ASP A 109 -8.27 -14.81 -1.06
N ARG A 110 -8.98 -14.60 0.04
CA ARG A 110 -8.72 -13.50 0.97
C ARG A 110 -7.33 -13.61 1.63
N ALA A 111 -6.84 -14.82 1.88
CA ALA A 111 -5.53 -15.05 2.49
C ALA A 111 -4.42 -14.72 1.49
N ASP A 112 -4.56 -15.12 0.23
CA ASP A 112 -3.63 -14.75 -0.84
C ASP A 112 -3.50 -13.23 -0.97
N LEU A 113 -4.64 -12.52 -0.95
CA LEU A 113 -4.64 -11.07 -1.00
C LEU A 113 -3.99 -10.44 0.23
N HIS A 114 -4.31 -10.92 1.43
CA HIS A 114 -3.67 -10.42 2.65
C HIS A 114 -2.15 -10.60 2.60
N GLU A 115 -1.68 -11.76 2.12
CA GLU A 115 -0.26 -12.06 1.96
C GLU A 115 0.40 -11.12 0.95
N ALA A 116 -0.20 -10.95 -0.24
CA ALA A 116 0.32 -10.04 -1.27
C ALA A 116 0.46 -8.60 -0.74
N LEU A 117 -0.56 -8.09 -0.05
CA LEU A 117 -0.53 -6.76 0.56
C LEU A 117 0.54 -6.64 1.66
N SER A 118 0.67 -7.68 2.50
CA SER A 118 1.66 -7.71 3.57
C SER A 118 3.09 -7.73 3.02
N GLN A 119 3.36 -8.52 1.99
CA GLN A 119 4.65 -8.60 1.32
C GLN A 119 5.00 -7.26 0.63
N GLY A 120 4.07 -6.66 -0.10
CA GLY A 120 4.26 -5.36 -0.74
C GLY A 120 4.58 -4.26 0.28
N ALA A 121 3.83 -4.20 1.39
CA ALA A 121 4.11 -3.27 2.49
C ALA A 121 5.51 -3.47 3.10
N VAL A 122 5.89 -4.72 3.39
CA VAL A 122 7.22 -5.06 3.92
C VAL A 122 8.32 -4.59 2.97
N GLN A 123 8.15 -4.85 1.67
CA GLN A 123 9.13 -4.48 0.65
C GLN A 123 9.29 -2.96 0.56
N ARG A 124 8.18 -2.21 0.55
CA ARG A 124 8.22 -0.74 0.53
C ARG A 124 8.86 -0.14 1.77
N MET A 125 8.50 -0.62 2.96
CA MET A 125 9.06 -0.16 4.23
C MET A 125 10.57 -0.39 4.29
N ARG A 126 11.03 -1.59 3.92
CA ARG A 126 12.46 -1.92 3.85
C ARG A 126 13.19 -1.12 2.77
N GLY A 127 12.54 -0.88 1.63
CA GLY A 127 13.11 -0.13 0.50
C GLY A 127 13.47 1.32 0.84
N ILE A 128 12.85 1.90 1.86
CA ILE A 128 13.17 3.25 2.37
C ILE A 128 13.87 3.22 3.74
N GLY A 129 14.45 2.08 4.14
CA GLY A 129 15.23 1.95 5.37
C GLY A 129 14.42 1.90 6.67
N LEU A 130 13.10 1.74 6.59
CA LEU A 130 12.24 1.62 7.78
C LEU A 130 12.15 0.18 8.27
N ARG A 131 12.02 0.03 9.59
CA ARG A 131 11.79 -1.28 10.23
C ARG A 131 10.31 -1.64 10.14
N VAL A 132 10.05 -2.86 9.69
CA VAL A 132 8.73 -3.50 9.72
C VAL A 132 8.48 -4.04 11.11
#